data_AF-A0A8D2PEC2-F1
#
_entry.id   AF-A0A8D2PEC2-F1
#
_cell.length_a   1.000
_cell.length_b   1.000
_cell.length_c   1.000
_cell.angle_alpha   90.00
_cell.angle_beta   90.00
_cell.angle_gamma   90.00
#
_symmetry.space_group_name_H-M   'P 1'
#
loop_
_entity.id
_entity.type
_entity.pdbx_description
1 polymer ?
#
loop_
_entity_poly.entity_id
_entity_poly.type
_entity_poly.pdbx_seq_one_letter_code
_entity_poly.pdbx_strand_id
1 'polypeptide(L)'
;MSAWGGFGDPQLLNRRIPSNPKYQHIKTRLDTGNSLSRYMEKLEEIKRNYRYRKDELFKRLKVTTFAQLVLQVASLSNETLEVTNEELHKLKSVGLGFYSGHHIPEFWG
;
A
#
# COMPACT_ATOMS: atom_id res chain seq x y z
N MET A 1 -8.42 -58.96 28.06
CA MET A 1 -8.24 -57.51 28.22
C MET A 1 -7.09 -57.09 27.32
N SER A 2 -7.38 -56.52 26.15
CA SER A 2 -6.36 -56.07 25.19
C SER A 2 -5.64 -54.86 25.77
N ALA A 3 -4.31 -54.93 25.86
CA ALA A 3 -3.47 -53.86 26.34
C ALA A 3 -3.76 -52.59 25.53
N TRP A 4 -4.15 -51.53 26.22
CA TRP A 4 -4.19 -50.18 25.66
C TRP A 4 -2.80 -49.88 25.09
N GLY A 5 -2.78 -49.36 23.86
CA GLY A 5 -1.61 -49.27 22.97
C GLY A 5 -0.28 -49.04 23.70
N GLY A 6 0.66 -49.96 23.46
CA GLY A 6 2.01 -49.90 24.02
C GLY A 6 2.79 -48.67 23.57
N PHE A 7 3.79 -48.30 24.36
CA PHE A 7 4.77 -47.28 23.99
C PHE A 7 5.32 -47.56 22.58
N GLY A 8 5.21 -46.57 21.67
CA GLY A 8 5.68 -46.68 20.29
C GLY A 8 4.60 -46.99 19.24
N ASP A 9 3.33 -47.03 19.61
CA ASP A 9 2.23 -47.22 18.65
C ASP A 9 2.19 -46.06 17.61
N PRO A 10 2.43 -46.32 16.31
CA PRO A 10 2.52 -45.28 15.28
C PRO A 10 1.22 -44.50 15.09
N GLN A 11 0.08 -45.04 15.53
CA GLN A 11 -1.19 -44.30 15.51
C GLN A 11 -1.19 -43.10 16.48
N LEU A 12 -0.41 -43.16 17.56
CA LEU A 12 -0.29 -42.06 18.53
C LEU A 12 0.45 -40.85 17.94
N LEU A 13 1.39 -41.07 17.02
CA LEU A 13 2.14 -40.00 16.34
C LEU A 13 1.27 -39.21 15.37
N ASN A 14 0.32 -39.88 14.72
CA ASN A 14 -0.61 -39.25 13.78
C ASN A 14 -1.82 -38.60 14.48
N ARG A 15 -1.97 -38.80 15.79
CA ARG A 15 -3.10 -38.26 16.54
C ARG A 15 -2.99 -36.75 16.64
N ARG A 16 -4.00 -36.04 16.12
CA ARG A 16 -4.07 -34.59 16.22
C ARG A 16 -4.15 -34.17 17.69
N ILE A 17 -3.20 -33.35 18.13
CA ILE A 17 -3.18 -32.81 19.49
C ILE A 17 -4.32 -31.79 19.61
N PRO A 18 -5.24 -31.92 20.58
CA PRO A 18 -6.30 -30.95 20.78
C PRO A 18 -5.72 -29.61 21.24
N SER A 19 -6.18 -28.52 20.62
CA SER A 19 -5.79 -27.17 21.03
C SER A 19 -6.55 -26.75 22.29
N ASN A 20 -5.84 -26.20 23.28
CA ASN A 20 -6.48 -25.75 24.52
C ASN A 20 -7.28 -24.45 24.29
N PRO A 21 -8.62 -24.43 24.49
CA PRO A 21 -9.44 -23.25 24.27
C PRO A 21 -9.05 -22.07 25.17
N LYS A 22 -8.53 -22.33 26.38
CA LYS A 22 -8.06 -21.29 27.31
C LYS A 22 -6.96 -20.41 26.70
N TYR A 23 -6.14 -20.98 25.82
CA TYR A 23 -4.96 -20.32 25.24
C TYR A 23 -5.09 -20.02 23.75
N GLN A 24 -6.27 -20.25 23.15
CA GLN A 24 -6.47 -20.11 21.71
C GLN A 24 -6.20 -18.71 21.16
N HIS A 25 -6.41 -17.68 21.99
CA HIS A 25 -6.21 -16.27 21.62
C HIS A 25 -4.77 -15.78 21.86
N ILE A 26 -3.90 -16.59 22.49
CA ILE A 26 -2.54 -16.18 22.81
C ILE A 26 -1.66 -16.38 21.58
N LYS A 27 -1.10 -15.28 21.06
CA LYS A 27 -0.11 -15.31 19.99
C LYS A 27 1.29 -15.57 20.56
N THR A 28 2.10 -16.34 19.83
CA THR A 28 3.51 -16.53 20.18
C THR A 28 4.25 -15.20 20.06
N ARG A 29 5.05 -14.86 21.08
CA ARG A 29 5.96 -13.70 21.02
C ARG A 29 7.23 -14.02 20.22
N LEU A 30 7.63 -15.30 20.24
CA LEU A 30 8.81 -15.78 19.55
C LEU A 30 8.47 -15.98 18.07
N ASP A 31 9.16 -15.25 17.21
CA ASP A 31 9.03 -15.41 15.77
C ASP A 31 10.00 -16.49 15.30
N THR A 32 9.47 -17.70 15.12
CA THR A 32 10.21 -18.83 14.53
C THR A 32 10.22 -18.77 12.99
N GLY A 33 9.64 -17.72 12.41
CA GLY A 33 9.50 -17.57 10.96
C GLY A 33 8.51 -18.59 10.39
N ASN A 34 9.01 -19.53 9.58
CA ASN A 34 8.24 -20.32 8.62
C ASN A 34 7.42 -21.48 9.24
N SER A 35 6.48 -21.14 10.13
CA SER A 35 5.52 -22.10 10.71
C SER A 35 4.20 -22.15 9.91
N LEU A 36 3.52 -23.30 9.95
CA LEU A 36 2.20 -23.46 9.32
C LEU A 36 1.16 -22.47 9.87
N SER A 37 1.20 -22.19 11.17
CA SER A 37 0.30 -21.22 11.81
C SER A 37 0.47 -19.80 11.24
N ARG A 38 1.71 -19.37 10.97
CA ARG A 38 2.00 -18.09 10.32
C ARG A 38 1.54 -18.05 8.87
N TYR A 39 1.76 -19.14 8.14
CA TYR A 39 1.27 -19.25 6.77
C TYR A 39 -0.26 -19.12 6.70
N MET A 40 -0.99 -19.78 7.61
CA MET A 40 -2.45 -19.66 7.71
C MET A 40 -2.89 -18.23 8.08
N GLU A 41 -2.23 -17.58 9.04
CA GLU A 41 -2.51 -16.17 9.41
C GLU A 41 -2.34 -15.24 8.19
N LYS A 42 -1.28 -15.43 7.41
CA LYS A 42 -1.04 -14.67 6.16
C LYS A 42 -2.13 -14.92 5.11
N LEU A 43 -2.58 -16.17 4.95
CA LEU A 43 -3.70 -16.48 4.04
C LEU A 43 -5.00 -15.80 4.49
N GLU A 44 -5.31 -15.81 5.79
CA GLU A 44 -6.48 -15.13 6.32
C GLU A 44 -6.39 -13.61 6.16
N GLU A 45 -5.22 -13.03 6.37
CA GLU A 45 -4.98 -11.60 6.16
C GLU A 45 -5.19 -11.23 4.69
N ILE A 46 -4.64 -12.02 3.77
CA ILE A 46 -4.86 -11.85 2.33
C ILE A 46 -6.37 -11.94 2.03
N LYS A 47 -7.06 -12.94 2.55
CA LYS A 47 -8.51 -13.11 2.33
C LYS A 47 -9.35 -11.96 2.90
N ARG A 48 -8.98 -11.41 4.07
CA ARG A 48 -9.70 -10.30 4.71
C ARG A 48 -9.43 -8.97 4.03
N ASN A 49 -8.16 -8.69 3.71
CA ASN A 49 -7.72 -7.40 3.22
C ASN A 49 -7.74 -7.29 1.69
N TYR A 50 -7.90 -8.40 0.97
CA TYR A 50 -7.89 -8.44 -0.48
C TYR A 50 -9.15 -9.09 -1.05
N ARG A 51 -9.83 -8.37 -1.94
CA ARG A 51 -10.95 -8.90 -2.73
C ARG A 51 -10.40 -9.42 -4.05
N TYR A 52 -9.93 -10.66 -4.05
CA TYR A 52 -9.60 -11.40 -5.26
C TYR A 52 -10.86 -12.08 -5.79
N ARG A 53 -11.13 -11.94 -7.09
CA ARG A 53 -12.08 -12.77 -7.83
C ARG A 53 -11.25 -13.76 -8.66
N LYS A 54 -11.77 -14.96 -8.86
CA LYS A 54 -11.04 -16.08 -9.49
C LYS A 54 -10.52 -15.74 -10.90
N ASP A 55 -11.14 -14.77 -11.58
CA ASP A 55 -10.88 -14.41 -12.97
C ASP A 55 -10.25 -13.01 -13.12
N GLU A 56 -9.79 -12.40 -12.01
CA GLU A 56 -9.19 -11.06 -12.02
C GLU A 56 -7.70 -11.13 -11.69
N LEU A 57 -6.86 -10.58 -12.58
CA LEU A 57 -5.41 -10.54 -12.40
C LEU A 57 -4.98 -9.59 -11.27
N PHE A 58 -5.80 -8.57 -10.98
CA PHE A 58 -5.49 -7.51 -10.01
C PHE A 58 -6.47 -7.48 -8.84
N LYS A 59 -5.96 -7.07 -7.69
CA LYS A 59 -6.76 -6.77 -6.50
C LYS A 59 -7.65 -5.56 -6.75
N ARG A 60 -8.93 -5.64 -6.39
CA ARG A 60 -9.82 -4.48 -6.36
C ARG A 60 -9.43 -3.50 -5.24
N LEU A 61 -9.26 -2.23 -5.60
CA LEU A 61 -9.04 -1.13 -4.64
C LEU A 61 -10.40 -0.71 -4.03
N LYS A 62 -10.41 -0.33 -2.74
CA LYS A 62 -11.62 0.26 -2.13
C LYS A 62 -11.88 1.63 -2.75
N VAL A 63 -13.15 1.96 -3.01
CA VAL A 63 -13.56 3.28 -3.55
C VAL A 63 -13.07 4.43 -2.65
N THR A 64 -13.07 4.23 -1.33
CA THR A 64 -12.55 5.21 -0.37
C THR A 64 -11.07 5.50 -0.58
N THR A 65 -10.27 4.45 -0.78
CA THR A 65 -8.83 4.58 -1.06
C THR A 65 -8.59 5.18 -2.44
N PHE A 66 -9.45 4.88 -3.42
CA PHE A 66 -9.37 5.48 -4.74
C PHE A 66 -9.60 6.99 -4.66
N ALA A 67 -10.66 7.42 -3.99
CA ALA A 67 -10.97 8.83 -3.79
C ALA A 67 -9.82 9.56 -3.06
N GLN A 68 -9.25 8.95 -2.02
CA GLN A 68 -8.08 9.49 -1.32
C GLN A 68 -6.89 9.69 -2.26
N LEU A 69 -6.57 8.71 -3.11
CA LEU A 69 -5.48 8.83 -4.08
C LEU A 69 -5.76 9.96 -5.10
N VAL A 70 -6.99 10.05 -5.62
CA VAL A 70 -7.38 11.12 -6.56
C VAL A 70 -7.24 12.49 -5.91
N LEU A 71 -7.74 12.64 -4.68
CA LEU A 71 -7.60 13.87 -3.89
C LEU A 71 -6.14 14.23 -3.64
N GLN A 72 -5.32 13.27 -3.19
CA GLN A 72 -3.89 13.48 -2.94
C GLN A 72 -3.14 13.92 -4.19
N VAL A 73 -3.38 13.26 -5.33
CA VAL A 73 -2.74 13.62 -6.60
C VAL A 73 -3.20 15.01 -7.06
N ALA A 74 -4.50 15.33 -6.94
CA ALA A 74 -5.01 16.65 -7.28
C ALA A 74 -4.35 17.75 -6.43
N SER A 75 -4.21 17.53 -5.12
CA SER A 75 -3.52 18.46 -4.22
C SER A 75 -2.07 18.68 -4.63
N LEU A 76 -1.31 17.60 -4.91
CA LEU A 76 0.08 17.69 -5.38
C LEU A 76 0.19 18.39 -6.74
N SER A 77 -0.77 18.18 -7.64
CA SER A 77 -0.79 18.85 -8.95
C SER A 77 -1.06 20.35 -8.84
N ASN A 78 -1.93 20.77 -7.93
CA ASN A 78 -2.19 22.19 -7.68
C ASN A 78 -0.98 22.85 -7.03
N GLU A 79 -0.35 22.19 -6.06
CA GLU A 79 0.88 22.67 -5.40
C GLU A 79 2.03 22.85 -6.40
N THR A 80 2.21 21.91 -7.34
CA THR A 80 3.22 22.05 -8.40
C THR A 80 2.87 23.13 -9.44
N LEU A 81 1.58 23.34 -9.76
CA LEU A 81 1.13 24.41 -10.65
C LEU A 81 1.32 25.81 -10.03
N GLU A 82 1.06 25.99 -8.74
CA GLU A 82 1.29 27.28 -8.06
C GLU A 82 2.77 27.67 -8.06
N VAL A 83 3.68 26.72 -7.80
CA VAL A 83 5.14 26.94 -7.87
C VAL A 83 5.58 27.41 -9.27
N THR A 84 5.05 26.82 -10.34
CA THR A 84 5.41 27.24 -11.72
C THR A 84 4.88 28.62 -12.10
N ASN A 85 3.73 29.02 -11.54
CA ASN A 85 3.16 30.35 -11.79
C ASN A 85 3.94 31.46 -11.08
N GLU A 86 4.45 31.21 -9.88
CA GLU A 86 5.33 32.15 -9.17
C GLU A 86 6.67 32.38 -9.90
N GLU A 87 7.26 31.32 -10.45
CA GLU A 87 8.48 31.42 -11.27
C GLU A 87 8.24 32.18 -12.59
N LEU A 88 7.10 31.96 -13.25
CA LEU A 88 6.68 32.74 -14.42
C LEU A 88 6.45 34.23 -14.09
N HIS A 89 5.92 34.54 -12.89
CA HIS A 89 5.71 35.93 -12.47
C HIS A 89 7.03 36.66 -12.17
N LYS A 90 8.03 35.96 -11.60
CA LYS A 90 9.40 36.49 -11.42
C LYS A 90 10.14 36.70 -12.75
N LEU A 91 9.94 35.84 -13.75
CA LEU A 91 10.54 36.02 -15.08
C LEU A 91 9.92 37.20 -15.84
N LYS A 92 8.60 37.41 -15.71
CA LYS A 92 7.91 38.56 -16.34
C LYS A 92 8.30 39.91 -15.74
N SER A 93 8.57 39.97 -14.44
CA SER A 93 9.02 41.23 -13.80
C SER A 93 10.44 41.62 -14.19
N VAL A 94 11.32 40.65 -14.47
CA VAL A 94 12.67 40.92 -14.98
C VAL A 94 12.65 41.37 -16.44
N GLY A 95 11.76 40.82 -17.29
CA GLY A 95 11.68 41.16 -18.72
C GLY A 95 11.11 42.56 -19.03
N LEU A 96 10.25 43.10 -18.17
CA LEU A 96 9.63 44.43 -18.35
C LEU A 96 10.56 45.61 -18.01
N GLY A 97 11.71 45.36 -17.37
CA GLY A 97 12.71 46.40 -17.05
C GLY A 97 13.69 46.73 -18.19
N PHE A 98 13.77 45.91 -19.24
CA PHE A 98 14.77 46.07 -20.31
C PHE A 98 14.26 46.82 -21.56
N TYR A 99 12.94 47.02 -21.71
CA TYR A 99 12.35 47.61 -22.93
C TYR A 99 11.85 49.06 -22.78
N SER A 100 12.19 49.78 -21.70
CA SER A 100 11.81 51.20 -21.57
C SER A 100 12.85 52.19 -22.10
N GLY A 101 13.80 51.75 -22.94
CA GLY A 101 15.04 52.50 -23.19
C GLY A 101 15.48 52.74 -24.63
N HIS A 102 14.76 52.32 -25.68
CA HIS A 102 15.20 52.60 -27.06
C HIS A 102 14.09 53.06 -27.99
N HIS A 103 14.21 54.33 -28.38
CA HIS A 103 13.50 54.99 -29.48
C HIS A 103 13.79 54.23 -30.78
N ILE A 104 12.74 53.68 -31.41
CA ILE A 104 12.80 53.06 -32.74
C ILE A 104 12.69 54.19 -33.77
N PRO A 105 13.63 54.38 -34.70
CA PRO A 105 13.46 55.36 -35.77
C PRO A 105 12.65 54.75 -36.92
N GLU A 106 11.59 55.43 -37.33
CA GLU A 106 10.79 55.08 -38.51
C GLU A 106 11.56 55.44 -39.79
N PHE A 107 11.79 54.46 -40.66
CA PHE A 107 12.35 54.66 -42.00
C PHE A 107 11.75 53.66 -42.99
N TRP A 108 10.67 54.06 -43.68
CA TRP A 108 10.61 54.35 -45.12
C TRP A 108 9.16 54.39 -45.60
N GLY A 109 8.88 55.38 -46.46
CA GLY A 109 7.71 55.48 -47.34
C GLY A 109 8.15 55.41 -48.79
#